data_AF-A4RSN6-F1
#
_entry.id   AF-A4RSN6-F1
#
_cell.length_a   1.000
_cell.length_b   1.000
_cell.length_c   1.000
_cell.angle_alpha   90.00
_cell.angle_beta   90.00
_cell.angle_gamma   90.00
#
_symmetry.space_group_name_H-M   'P 1'
#
loop_
_entity.id
_entity.type
_entity.pdbx_description
1 polymer ?
#
loop_
_entity_poly.entity_id
_entity_poly.type
_entity_poly.pdbx_seq_one_letter_code
_entity_poly.pdbx_strand_id
1 'polypeptide(L)' 'MARYYCDYCNAHLTHDSATVRKQHNSGFKHKANVRAYYAQFLIAPTKTARELH' A
#
# COMPACT_ATOMS: atom_id res chain seq x y z
N MET A 1 2.77 -18.48 -14.91
CA MET A 1 3.42 -17.20 -14.54
C MET A 1 2.67 -16.64 -13.34
N ALA A 2 3.32 -16.45 -12.19
CA ALA A 2 2.66 -15.84 -11.03
C ALA A 2 2.23 -14.41 -11.42
N ARG A 3 0.98 -14.03 -11.14
CA ARG A 3 0.52 -12.67 -11.37
C ARG A 3 0.85 -11.83 -10.15
N TYR A 4 1.63 -10.76 -10.34
CA TYR A 4 1.92 -9.83 -9.27
C TYR A 4 0.66 -9.10 -8.83
N TYR A 5 0.38 -9.17 -7.53
CA TYR A 5 -0.69 -8.43 -6.88
C TYR A 5 -0.08 -7.34 -6.01
N CYS A 6 -0.64 -6.13 -6.06
CA CYS A 6 -0.23 -5.05 -5.18
C CYS A 6 -1.31 -4.79 -4.14
N ASP A 7 -0.99 -5.05 -2.88
CA ASP A 7 -1.92 -4.88 -1.75
C ASP A 7 -2.34 -3.41 -1.56
N TYR A 8 -1.42 -2.46 -1.72
CA TYR A 8 -1.72 -1.03 -1.61
C TYR A 8 -2.67 -0.53 -2.70
N CYS A 9 -2.66 -1.16 -3.87
CA CYS A 9 -3.49 -0.77 -5.01
C CYS A 9 -4.73 -1.65 -5.18
N ASN A 10 -4.85 -2.73 -4.41
CA ASN A 10 -5.86 -3.78 -4.54
C ASN A 10 -6.07 -4.21 -6.01
N ALA A 11 -4.95 -4.45 -6.71
CA ALA A 11 -4.96 -4.64 -8.15
C ALA A 11 -3.91 -5.67 -8.61
N HIS A 12 -4.27 -6.47 -9.60
CA HIS A 12 -3.35 -7.36 -10.31
C HIS A 12 -2.67 -6.64 -11.47
N LEU A 13 -1.37 -6.87 -11.63
CA LEU A 13 -0.65 -6.45 -12.83
C LEU A 13 -0.94 -7.43 -13.98
N THR A 14 -1.30 -6.87 -15.14
CA THR A 14 -1.62 -7.65 -16.35
C THR A 14 -0.40 -8.42 -16.87
N HIS A 15 0.78 -7.78 -16.79
CA HIS A 15 2.08 -8.36 -17.10
C HIS A 15 3.00 -8.27 -15.89
N ASP A 16 3.44 -9.42 -15.40
CA ASP A 16 4.41 -9.50 -14.32
C ASP A 16 5.85 -9.51 -14.87
N SER A 17 6.40 -8.32 -15.09
CA SER A 17 7.82 -8.13 -15.42
C SER A 17 8.47 -7.17 -14.42
N ALA A 18 9.78 -7.30 -14.22
CA ALA A 18 10.52 -6.43 -13.29
C ALA A 18 10.37 -4.93 -13.64
N THR A 19 10.36 -4.60 -14.93
CA THR A 19 10.15 -3.24 -15.42
C THR A 19 8.75 -2.72 -15.10
N VAL A 20 7.71 -3.52 -15.35
CA VAL A 20 6.32 -3.13 -15.08
C VAL A 20 6.08 -2.97 -13.58
N ARG A 21 6.64 -3.86 -12.74
CA ARG A 21 6.60 -3.70 -11.27
C ARG A 21 7.29 -2.41 -10.82
N LYS A 22 8.47 -2.11 -11.37
CA LYS A 22 9.20 -0.87 -11.04
C LYS A 22 8.41 0.38 -11.43
N GLN A 23 7.79 0.37 -12.61
CA GLN A 23 6.92 1.45 -13.08
C GLN A 23 5.67 1.60 -12.21
N HIS A 24 5.05 0.49 -11.82
CA HIS A 24 3.90 0.50 -10.91
C HIS A 24 4.27 1.12 -9.56
N ASN A 25 5.36 0.66 -8.94
CA ASN A 25 5.82 1.12 -7.62
C ASN A 25 6.24 2.60 -7.65
N SER A 26 6.78 3.08 -8.76
CA SER A 26 7.15 4.50 -8.93
C SER A 26 5.96 5.41 -9.29
N GLY A 27 4.82 4.82 -9.66
CA GLY A 27 3.62 5.50 -10.11
C GLY A 27 2.93 6.33 -9.01
N PHE A 28 2.25 7.39 -9.43
CA PHE A 28 1.58 8.34 -8.53
C PHE A 28 0.52 7.65 -7.65
N LYS A 29 -0.35 6.83 -8.25
CA LYS A 29 -1.41 6.10 -7.53
C LYS A 29 -0.85 5.21 -6.42
N HIS A 30 0.17 4.40 -6.73
CA HIS A 30 0.82 3.52 -5.75
C HIS A 30 1.40 4.33 -4.59
N LYS A 31 2.18 5.38 -4.89
CA LYS A 31 2.77 6.25 -3.87
C LYS A 31 1.73 6.95 -2.99
N ALA A 32 0.63 7.42 -3.57
CA ALA A 32 -0.47 8.04 -2.83
C ALA A 32 -1.13 7.04 -1.88
N ASN A 33 -1.42 5.82 -2.35
CA ASN A 33 -2.01 4.77 -1.52
C ASN A 33 -1.10 4.32 -0.39
N VAL A 34 0.20 4.19 -0.65
CA VAL A 34 1.21 3.87 0.37
C VAL A 34 1.26 4.96 1.45
N ARG A 35 1.27 6.24 1.04
CA ARG A 35 1.23 7.37 1.99
C ARG A 35 -0.06 7.36 2.81
N ALA A 36 -1.21 7.14 2.18
CA ALA A 36 -2.51 7.08 2.86
C ALA A 36 -2.57 5.91 3.86
N TYR A 37 -1.99 4.76 3.51
CA TYR A 37 -1.87 3.61 4.41
C TYR A 37 -1.08 3.98 5.65
N TYR A 38 0.16 4.48 5.50
CA TYR A 38 0.98 4.85 6.65
C TYR A 38 0.42 6.04 7.44
N ALA A 39 -0.27 6.98 6.80
CA ALA A 39 -0.90 8.10 7.48
C ALA A 39 -1.97 7.64 8.50
N GLN A 40 -2.68 6.53 8.25
CA GLN A 40 -3.64 5.97 9.21
C GLN A 40 -2.98 5.51 10.51
N PHE A 41 -1.72 5.03 10.43
CA PHE A 41 -0.97 4.59 11.60
C PHE A 41 -0.21 5.73 12.30
N LEU A 42 0.13 6.79 11.57
CA LEU A 42 0.82 7.96 12.13
C LEU A 42 -0.14 8.99 12.75
N ILE A 43 -1.36 9.10 12.22
CA ILE A 43 -2.39 10.06 12.68
C ILE A 43 -3.30 9.45 13.76
N ALA A 44 -3.20 8.15 14.03
CA ALA A 44 -3.83 7.54 15.19
C ALA A 44 -2.94 7.70 16.44
N PRO A 45 -3.17 8.70 17.32
CA PRO A 45 -2.70 8.55 18.68
C PRO A 45 -3.40 7.33 19.26
N THR A 46 -2.62 6.30 19.58
CA THR A 46 -2.86 5.47 20.77
C THR A 46 -4.31 5.03 21.01
N LYS A 47 -4.89 4.22 20.10
CA LYS A 47 -6.07 3.39 20.46
C LYS A 47 -5.72 2.17 21.33
N THR A 48 -4.59 2.20 22.04
CA THR A 48 -4.18 1.19 23.02
C THR A 48 -4.00 1.75 24.44
N ALA A 49 -4.30 3.03 24.68
CA ALA A 49 -4.18 3.65 26.01
C ALA A 49 -5.52 4.11 26.60
N ARG A 50 -6.65 3.58 26.13
CA ARG A 50 -7.98 3.95 26.64
C ARG A 50 -8.97 2.79 26.80
N GLU A 51 -8.46 1.60 27.04
CA GLU A 51 -9.19 0.57 27.80
C GLU A 51 -8.69 0.65 29.25
N LEU A 52 -9.07 1.75 29.92
CA LEU A 52 -9.26 1.75 31.37
C LEU A 52 -10.64 1.12 31.58
N HIS A 53 -10.68 -0.13 32.02
CA HIS A 53 -11.55 -0.70 33.07
C HIS A 53 -10.88 -2.00 33.53
#